data_AF-A0A957CS10-F1
#
_entry.id   AF-A0A957CS10-F1
#
_cell.length_a   1.000
_cell.length_b   1.000
_cell.length_c   1.000
_cell.angle_alpha   90.00
_cell.angle_beta   90.00
_cell.angle_gamma   90.00
#
_symmetry.space_group_name_H-M   'P 1'
#
loop_
_entity.id
_entity.type
_entity.pdbx_description
1 polymer ?
#
loop_
_entity_poly.entity_id
_entity_poly.type
_entity_poly.pdbx_seq_one_letter_code
_entity_poly.pdbx_strand_id
1 'polypeptide(L)'
;MKSFALWKWIDALVVALSVSMIFLFFAVVSVSAHANLAESTPRNGEQVSTSPKEVVATFTEELETDGSTMRVFDENGRQVDNGDGGVDLFDPDHKTMIVTLPANLPKGKYTVEWVSLSLEDGDEVDGAFAFGVATDVEAAVAVNQTDTFAQSNGVVGWWVSGGIIGLIAFLLVAMLLLTRQPMTKFE
;
A
#
# COMPACT_ATOMS: atom_id res chain seq x y z
N MET A 1 -2.56 53.62 25.82
CA MET A 1 -3.04 53.37 24.44
C MET A 1 -2.24 52.31 23.65
N LYS A 2 -1.11 51.76 24.15
CA LYS A 2 -0.32 50.75 23.40
C LYS A 2 -0.66 49.27 23.74
N SER A 3 -1.33 49.00 24.86
CA SER A 3 -1.65 47.64 25.32
C SER A 3 -2.79 46.97 24.54
N PHE A 4 -3.69 47.74 23.94
CA PHE A 4 -4.85 47.21 23.20
C PHE A 4 -4.46 46.55 21.87
N ALA A 5 -3.34 46.98 21.28
CA ALA A 5 -2.83 46.40 20.04
C ALA A 5 -2.16 45.04 20.30
N LEU A 6 -1.42 44.88 21.40
CA LEU A 6 -0.61 43.70 21.68
C LEU A 6 -1.45 42.42 21.84
N TRP A 7 -2.63 42.53 22.45
CA TRP A 7 -3.53 41.38 22.68
C TRP A 7 -4.13 40.83 21.39
N LYS A 8 -4.46 41.70 20.43
CA LYS A 8 -4.98 41.28 19.12
C LYS A 8 -3.95 40.49 18.31
N TRP A 9 -2.66 40.79 18.47
CA TRP A 9 -1.57 40.05 17.82
C TRP A 9 -1.33 38.69 18.45
N ILE A 10 -1.52 38.58 19.78
CA ILE A 10 -1.41 37.31 20.50
C ILE A 10 -2.55 36.36 20.08
N ASP A 11 -3.79 36.85 19.99
CA ASP A 11 -4.93 36.05 19.56
C ASP A 11 -4.77 35.55 18.12
N ALA A 12 -4.30 36.42 17.21
CA ALA A 12 -4.04 36.04 15.82
C ALA A 12 -2.95 34.97 15.69
N LEU A 13 -1.90 35.06 16.51
CA LEU A 13 -0.80 34.09 16.53
C LEU A 13 -1.27 32.71 17.03
N VAL A 14 -2.09 32.67 18.09
CA VAL A 14 -2.65 31.43 18.65
C VAL A 14 -3.58 30.74 17.65
N VAL A 15 -4.42 31.51 16.95
CA VAL A 15 -5.31 30.97 15.90
C VAL A 15 -4.48 30.41 14.74
N ALA A 16 -3.45 31.14 14.29
CA ALA A 16 -2.59 30.69 13.20
C ALA A 16 -1.83 29.39 13.54
N LEU A 17 -1.27 29.29 14.76
CA LEU A 17 -0.61 28.08 15.25
C LEU A 17 -1.58 26.90 15.38
N SER A 18 -2.79 27.15 15.87
CA SER A 18 -3.81 26.10 16.03
C SER A 18 -4.28 25.57 14.67
N VAL A 19 -4.51 26.45 13.70
CA VAL A 19 -4.85 26.06 12.32
C VAL A 19 -3.70 25.28 11.69
N SER A 20 -2.46 25.75 11.83
CA SER A 20 -1.27 25.03 11.34
C SER A 20 -1.15 23.63 11.94
N MET A 21 -1.43 23.47 13.24
CA MET A 21 -1.33 22.18 13.93
C MET A 21 -2.44 21.21 13.51
N ILE A 22 -3.64 21.72 13.20
CA ILE A 22 -4.75 20.94 12.62
C ILE A 22 -4.36 20.46 11.21
N PHE A 23 -3.80 21.34 10.36
CA PHE A 23 -3.33 20.96 9.03
C PHE A 23 -2.23 19.88 9.05
N LEU A 24 -1.32 19.93 10.03
CA LEU A 24 -0.29 18.91 10.23
C LEU A 24 -0.88 17.55 10.66
N PHE A 25 -1.99 17.55 11.40
CA PHE A 25 -2.67 16.33 11.85
C PHE A 25 -3.42 15.60 10.74
N PHE A 26 -3.88 16.30 9.70
CA PHE A 26 -4.57 15.71 8.54
C PHE A 26 -3.62 15.22 7.45
N ALA A 27 -2.30 15.40 7.59
CA ALA A 27 -1.31 15.06 6.57
C ALA A 27 -0.74 13.62 6.69
N VAL A 28 -1.36 12.74 7.48
CA VAL A 28 -1.02 11.30 7.48
C VAL A 28 -1.85 10.61 6.39
N VAL A 29 -1.36 10.69 5.16
CA VAL A 29 -1.83 9.81 4.09
C VAL A 29 -1.11 8.48 4.30
N SER A 30 -1.80 7.49 4.88
CA SER A 30 -1.36 6.10 4.78
C SER A 30 -1.51 5.68 3.33
N VAL A 31 -0.43 5.80 2.56
CA VAL A 31 -0.30 5.07 1.30
C VAL A 31 0.05 3.64 1.69
N SER A 32 -0.91 2.73 1.55
CA SER A 32 -0.64 1.29 1.55
C SER A 32 0.20 1.02 0.29
N ALA A 33 1.45 0.66 0.49
CA ALA A 33 2.45 0.61 -0.55
C ALA A 33 2.87 -0.82 -0.93
N HIS A 34 2.24 -1.85 -0.34
CA HIS A 34 2.55 -3.28 -0.51
C HIS A 34 3.22 -3.64 -1.85
N ALA A 35 4.17 -4.57 -1.82
CA ALA A 35 4.84 -5.14 -2.99
C ALA A 35 3.85 -5.86 -3.94
N ASN A 36 3.10 -5.09 -4.72
CA ASN A 36 2.08 -5.55 -5.65
C ASN A 36 2.70 -5.85 -7.01
N LEU A 37 2.13 -6.82 -7.73
CA LEU A 37 2.50 -7.09 -9.12
C LEU A 37 2.18 -5.87 -10.00
N ALA A 38 3.22 -5.26 -10.58
CA ALA A 38 3.11 -4.12 -11.48
C ALA A 38 2.97 -4.57 -12.95
N GLU A 39 3.81 -5.53 -13.37
CA GLU A 39 3.80 -6.08 -14.73
C GLU A 39 4.36 -7.50 -14.75
N SER A 40 4.04 -8.24 -15.82
CA SER A 40 4.57 -9.58 -16.04
C SER A 40 4.82 -9.86 -17.52
N THR A 41 5.76 -10.77 -17.77
CA THR A 41 6.01 -11.37 -19.09
C THR A 41 6.08 -12.89 -18.92
N PRO A 42 5.15 -13.67 -19.50
CA PRO A 42 3.95 -13.23 -20.24
C PRO A 42 2.99 -12.40 -19.38
N ARG A 43 2.22 -11.52 -20.02
CA ARG A 43 1.19 -10.70 -19.35
C ARG A 43 0.02 -11.57 -18.91
N ASN A 44 -0.71 -11.10 -17.90
CA ASN A 44 -1.95 -11.73 -17.48
C ASN A 44 -2.99 -11.77 -18.62
N GLY A 45 -3.48 -12.96 -18.95
CA GLY A 45 -4.36 -13.25 -20.08
C GLY A 45 -3.64 -13.33 -21.43
N GLU A 46 -2.31 -13.23 -21.49
CA GLU A 46 -1.59 -13.28 -22.76
C GLU A 46 -1.57 -14.69 -23.35
N GLN A 47 -1.81 -14.77 -24.66
CA GLN A 47 -1.50 -15.95 -25.46
C GLN A 47 -0.12 -15.78 -26.10
N VAL A 48 0.82 -16.64 -25.72
CA VAL A 48 2.11 -16.77 -26.40
C VAL A 48 2.06 -17.88 -27.45
N SER A 49 2.75 -17.71 -28.57
CA SER A 49 2.74 -18.67 -29.68
C SER A 49 3.53 -19.95 -29.39
N THR A 50 4.56 -19.85 -28.55
CA THR A 50 5.46 -20.94 -28.17
C THR A 50 5.76 -20.90 -26.67
N SER A 51 6.28 -22.00 -26.13
CA SER A 51 6.76 -22.06 -24.75
C SER A 51 7.72 -20.90 -24.46
N PRO A 52 7.44 -20.04 -23.46
CA PRO A 52 8.41 -19.06 -22.99
C PRO A 52 9.55 -19.79 -22.27
N LYS A 53 10.71 -19.13 -22.17
CA LYS A 53 11.88 -19.66 -21.45
C LYS A 53 11.77 -19.47 -19.94
N GLU A 54 11.04 -18.43 -19.54
CA GLU A 54 10.89 -17.98 -18.17
C GLU A 54 9.62 -17.15 -18.05
N VAL A 55 9.17 -16.96 -16.82
CA VAL A 55 8.22 -15.91 -16.45
C VAL A 55 8.98 -14.87 -15.64
N VAL A 56 8.76 -13.60 -15.98
CA VAL A 56 9.31 -12.43 -15.29
C VAL A 56 8.16 -11.62 -14.72
N ALA A 57 8.25 -11.23 -13.45
CA ALA A 57 7.25 -10.43 -12.75
C ALA A 57 7.91 -9.27 -12.01
N THR A 58 7.48 -8.04 -12.30
CA THR A 58 8.00 -6.82 -11.66
C THR A 58 6.99 -6.32 -10.63
N PHE A 59 7.49 -5.88 -9.47
CA PHE A 59 6.71 -5.43 -8.32
C PHE A 59 6.88 -3.94 -8.04
N THR A 60 5.98 -3.37 -7.25
CA THR A 60 6.00 -1.94 -6.92
C THR A 60 7.10 -1.57 -5.91
N GLU A 61 7.54 -2.52 -5.09
CA GLU A 61 8.49 -2.35 -3.98
C GLU A 61 9.64 -3.35 -4.06
N GLU A 62 10.70 -3.10 -3.28
CA GLU A 62 11.82 -4.02 -3.13
C GLU A 62 11.37 -5.30 -2.41
N LEU A 63 11.88 -6.45 -2.84
CA LEU A 63 11.47 -7.75 -2.33
C LEU A 63 12.50 -8.33 -1.36
N GLU A 64 12.03 -8.87 -0.24
CA GLU A 64 12.83 -9.73 0.61
C GLU A 64 13.06 -11.08 -0.09
N THR A 65 14.33 -11.46 -0.25
CA THR A 65 14.77 -12.58 -1.09
C THR A 65 14.29 -13.92 -0.53
N ASP A 66 14.38 -14.10 0.80
CA ASP A 66 14.02 -15.38 1.44
C ASP A 66 12.49 -15.56 1.61
N GLY A 67 11.72 -14.47 1.48
CA GLY A 67 10.26 -14.46 1.66
C GLY A 67 9.46 -14.43 0.35
N SER A 68 10.09 -14.14 -0.78
CA SER A 68 9.41 -13.98 -2.06
C SER A 68 9.65 -15.17 -3.00
N THR A 69 8.58 -15.72 -3.57
CA THR A 69 8.63 -16.93 -4.43
C THR A 69 7.62 -16.86 -5.56
N MET A 70 7.92 -17.52 -6.68
CA MET A 70 7.03 -17.64 -7.83
C MET A 70 7.02 -19.08 -8.37
N ARG A 71 5.84 -19.58 -8.76
CA ARG A 71 5.65 -20.96 -9.27
C ARG A 71 4.67 -20.96 -10.42
N VAL A 72 4.80 -21.94 -11.31
CA VAL A 72 3.97 -22.08 -12.51
C VAL A 72 3.33 -23.46 -12.54
N PHE A 73 2.02 -23.49 -12.74
CA PHE A 73 1.19 -24.68 -12.73
C PHE A 73 0.46 -24.87 -14.07
N ASP A 74 0.28 -26.12 -14.48
CA ASP A 74 -0.60 -26.49 -15.60
C ASP A 74 -2.08 -26.56 -15.17
N GLU A 75 -2.98 -26.80 -16.14
CA GLU A 75 -4.43 -26.92 -15.92
C GLU A 75 -4.85 -28.01 -14.92
N ASN A 76 -3.97 -28.97 -14.62
CA ASN A 76 -4.22 -30.03 -13.65
C ASN A 76 -3.69 -29.68 -12.26
N GLY A 77 -3.17 -28.47 -12.06
CA GLY A 77 -2.56 -28.02 -10.80
C GLY A 77 -1.18 -28.65 -10.55
N ARG A 78 -0.53 -29.19 -11.58
CA ARG A 78 0.83 -29.73 -11.44
C ARG A 78 1.84 -28.62 -11.71
N GLN A 79 2.80 -28.46 -10.81
CA GLN A 79 3.93 -27.54 -11.02
C GLN A 79 4.74 -27.97 -12.24
N VAL A 80 5.06 -27.02 -13.12
CA VAL A 80 5.72 -27.24 -14.41
C VAL A 80 6.99 -26.44 -14.62
N ASP A 81 7.33 -25.55 -13.70
CA ASP A 81 8.60 -24.82 -13.70
C ASP A 81 9.80 -25.68 -13.24
N ASN A 82 11.00 -25.09 -13.26
CA ASN A 82 12.24 -25.76 -12.85
C ASN A 82 12.54 -25.64 -11.34
N GLY A 83 11.64 -25.07 -10.53
CA GLY A 83 11.78 -24.95 -9.08
C GLY A 83 12.75 -23.87 -8.62
N ASP A 84 13.07 -22.90 -9.48
CA ASP A 84 14.03 -21.82 -9.24
C ASP A 84 13.37 -20.44 -9.11
N GLY A 85 12.07 -20.40 -8.86
CA GLY A 85 11.31 -19.16 -8.81
C GLY A 85 11.52 -18.31 -7.56
N GLY A 86 12.05 -17.10 -7.74
CA GLY A 86 12.32 -16.15 -6.66
C GLY A 86 12.83 -14.81 -7.18
N VAL A 87 13.34 -13.97 -6.28
CA VAL A 87 13.88 -12.63 -6.60
C VAL A 87 15.09 -12.73 -7.52
N ASP A 88 15.11 -11.90 -8.58
CA ASP A 88 16.27 -11.74 -9.45
C ASP A 88 17.37 -10.96 -8.74
N LEU A 89 18.43 -11.67 -8.33
CA LEU A 89 19.59 -11.07 -7.68
C LEU A 89 20.48 -10.26 -8.64
N PHE A 90 20.18 -10.26 -9.94
CA PHE A 90 20.84 -9.40 -10.93
C PHE A 90 20.08 -8.09 -11.17
N ASP A 91 18.83 -8.00 -10.72
CA ASP A 91 18.09 -6.74 -10.67
C ASP A 91 18.60 -5.90 -9.49
N PRO A 92 19.28 -4.76 -9.73
CA PRO A 92 19.84 -3.94 -8.64
C PRO A 92 18.79 -3.35 -7.70
N ASP A 93 17.53 -3.26 -8.14
CA ASP A 93 16.42 -2.76 -7.33
C ASP A 93 15.66 -3.90 -6.62
N HIS A 94 16.00 -5.17 -6.88
CA HIS A 94 15.33 -6.38 -6.39
C HIS A 94 13.80 -6.34 -6.44
N LYS A 95 13.24 -5.70 -7.48
CA LYS A 95 11.78 -5.61 -7.67
C LYS A 95 11.26 -6.68 -8.61
N THR A 96 12.14 -7.53 -9.12
CA THR A 96 11.81 -8.51 -10.14
C THR A 96 11.90 -9.91 -9.55
N MET A 97 10.91 -10.76 -9.84
CA MET A 97 11.01 -12.20 -9.68
C MET A 97 11.09 -12.89 -11.05
N ILE A 98 11.87 -13.97 -11.10
CA ILE A 98 12.04 -14.81 -12.29
C ILE A 98 11.80 -16.27 -11.90
N VAL A 99 11.18 -17.03 -12.79
CA VAL A 99 11.10 -18.50 -12.71
C VAL A 99 11.33 -19.09 -14.08
N THR A 100 12.22 -20.09 -14.20
CA THR A 100 12.54 -20.68 -15.50
C THR A 100 11.62 -21.84 -15.85
N LEU A 101 11.36 -22.00 -17.15
CA LEU A 101 10.43 -22.99 -17.69
C LEU A 101 11.15 -24.01 -18.58
N PRO A 102 10.65 -25.25 -18.65
CA PRO A 102 11.08 -26.21 -19.65
C PRO A 102 10.88 -25.68 -21.08
N ALA A 103 11.81 -25.98 -21.99
CA ALA A 103 11.79 -25.43 -23.35
C ALA A 103 10.55 -25.79 -24.20
N ASN A 104 9.80 -26.85 -23.82
CA ASN A 104 8.69 -27.39 -24.60
C ASN A 104 7.45 -27.58 -23.73
N LEU A 105 6.94 -26.51 -23.11
CA LEU A 105 5.64 -26.56 -22.46
C LEU A 105 4.55 -26.99 -23.48
N PRO A 106 3.69 -27.96 -23.13
CA PRO A 106 2.55 -28.32 -23.95
C PRO A 106 1.64 -27.12 -24.23
N LYS A 107 0.84 -27.21 -25.29
CA LYS A 107 -0.27 -26.27 -25.50
C LYS A 107 -1.24 -26.35 -24.32
N GLY A 108 -1.64 -25.20 -23.78
CA GLY A 108 -2.56 -25.14 -22.63
C GLY A 108 -2.50 -23.81 -21.90
N LYS A 109 -3.35 -23.67 -20.88
CA LYS A 109 -3.32 -22.60 -19.89
C LYS A 109 -2.31 -22.92 -18.78
N TYR A 110 -1.62 -21.88 -18.33
CA TYR A 110 -0.69 -21.92 -17.22
C TYR A 110 -1.07 -20.86 -16.20
N THR A 111 -1.00 -21.22 -14.92
CA THR A 111 -1.24 -20.31 -13.80
C THR A 111 0.09 -20.02 -13.13
N VAL A 112 0.39 -18.75 -12.94
CA VAL A 112 1.55 -18.28 -12.19
C VAL A 112 1.05 -17.83 -10.84
N GLU A 113 1.54 -18.45 -9.78
CA GLU A 113 1.29 -18.08 -8.40
C GLU A 113 2.55 -17.43 -7.84
N TRP A 114 2.39 -16.38 -7.04
CA TRP A 114 3.50 -15.68 -6.41
C TRP A 114 3.17 -15.30 -4.97
N VAL A 115 4.22 -15.17 -4.17
CA VAL A 115 4.23 -14.55 -2.84
C VAL A 115 5.32 -13.49 -2.88
N SER A 116 5.00 -12.26 -2.50
CA SER A 116 5.94 -11.16 -2.33
C SER A 116 5.99 -10.77 -0.87
N LEU A 117 7.20 -10.52 -0.37
CA LEU A 117 7.42 -9.94 0.95
C LEU A 117 8.13 -8.61 0.73
N SER A 118 7.48 -7.50 1.07
CA SER A 118 8.07 -6.17 0.94
C SER A 118 9.23 -5.99 1.92
N LEU A 119 10.36 -5.50 1.43
CA LEU A 119 11.50 -5.15 2.28
C LEU A 119 11.25 -3.85 3.08
N GLU A 120 10.37 -2.98 2.57
CA GLU A 120 10.08 -1.67 3.12
C GLU A 120 9.04 -1.69 4.25
N ASP A 121 7.92 -2.40 4.08
CA ASP A 121 6.84 -2.46 5.07
C ASP A 121 6.73 -3.82 5.80
N GLY A 122 7.37 -4.87 5.26
CA GLY A 122 7.37 -6.21 5.85
C GLY A 122 6.06 -6.98 5.66
N ASP A 123 5.14 -6.48 4.83
CA ASP A 123 3.88 -7.15 4.55
C ASP A 123 4.06 -8.20 3.43
N GLU A 124 3.47 -9.36 3.65
CA GLU A 124 3.38 -10.43 2.66
C GLU A 124 2.10 -10.25 1.83
N VAL A 125 2.23 -10.35 0.51
CA VAL A 125 1.10 -10.43 -0.41
C VAL A 125 1.25 -11.68 -1.26
N ASP A 126 0.15 -12.39 -1.50
CA ASP A 126 0.07 -13.46 -2.46
C ASP A 126 -0.89 -13.12 -3.59
N GLY A 127 -0.63 -13.67 -4.77
CA GLY A 127 -1.50 -13.49 -5.91
C GLY A 127 -1.23 -14.48 -7.03
N ALA A 128 -2.08 -14.40 -8.07
CA ALA A 128 -1.97 -15.26 -9.23
C ALA A 128 -2.40 -14.55 -10.52
N PHE A 129 -1.81 -14.98 -11.64
CA PHE A 129 -2.26 -14.63 -12.98
C PHE A 129 -2.16 -15.83 -13.91
N ALA A 130 -2.71 -15.72 -15.12
CA ALA A 130 -2.66 -16.81 -16.09
C ALA A 130 -2.16 -16.36 -17.45
N PHE A 131 -1.52 -17.26 -18.19
CA PHE A 131 -1.18 -17.09 -19.60
C PHE A 131 -1.43 -18.39 -20.37
N GLY A 132 -1.52 -18.31 -21.70
CA GLY A 132 -1.74 -19.46 -22.56
C GLY A 132 -0.60 -19.71 -23.53
N VAL A 133 -0.18 -20.96 -23.68
CA VAL A 133 0.73 -21.37 -24.77
C VAL A 133 -0.13 -21.92 -25.90
N ALA A 134 -0.16 -21.22 -27.04
CA ALA A 134 -0.96 -21.55 -28.23
C ALA A 134 -2.47 -21.80 -27.95
N THR A 135 -2.97 -21.22 -26.86
CA THR A 135 -4.35 -21.32 -26.35
C THR A 135 -4.76 -19.95 -25.81
N ASP A 136 -5.97 -19.49 -26.10
CA ASP A 136 -6.51 -18.26 -25.52
C ASP A 136 -6.87 -18.49 -24.05
N VAL A 137 -6.57 -17.51 -23.21
CA VAL A 137 -6.86 -17.56 -21.78
C VAL A 137 -7.52 -16.26 -21.38
N GLU A 138 -8.64 -16.34 -20.68
CA GLU A 138 -9.24 -15.16 -20.08
C GLU A 138 -8.36 -14.69 -18.92
N ALA A 139 -8.05 -13.39 -18.90
CA ALA A 139 -7.24 -12.79 -17.85
C ALA A 139 -7.86 -13.13 -16.50
N ALA A 140 -7.07 -13.74 -15.61
CA ALA A 140 -7.50 -13.93 -14.25
C ALA A 140 -7.62 -12.54 -13.60
N VAL A 141 -8.63 -12.29 -12.77
CA VAL A 141 -8.54 -11.15 -11.85
C VAL A 141 -7.32 -11.44 -10.98
N ALA A 142 -6.30 -10.57 -11.00
CA ALA A 142 -5.19 -10.69 -10.06
C ALA A 142 -5.80 -10.50 -8.66
N VAL A 143 -6.05 -11.60 -7.96
CA VAL A 143 -6.59 -11.58 -6.61
C VAL A 143 -5.39 -11.45 -5.68
N ASN A 144 -5.18 -10.28 -5.10
CA ASN A 144 -4.38 -10.17 -3.88
C ASN A 144 -5.20 -10.82 -2.76
N GLN A 145 -4.81 -11.97 -2.20
CA GLN A 145 -5.57 -12.59 -1.10
C GLN A 145 -5.25 -12.00 0.28
N THR A 146 -4.93 -10.71 0.35
CA THR A 146 -4.66 -9.99 1.60
C THR A 146 -5.82 -9.17 2.14
N ASP A 147 -7.07 -9.57 1.87
CA ASP A 147 -8.24 -8.99 2.56
C ASP A 147 -8.48 -9.58 3.97
N THR A 148 -7.69 -10.56 4.42
CA THR A 148 -7.97 -11.30 5.66
C THR A 148 -7.32 -10.76 6.94
N PHE A 149 -6.44 -9.76 6.87
CA PHE A 149 -5.78 -9.18 8.08
C PHE A 149 -6.10 -7.70 8.37
N ALA A 150 -6.88 -7.01 7.53
CA ALA A 150 -7.37 -5.64 7.82
C ALA A 150 -8.60 -5.60 8.76
N GLN A 151 -9.02 -6.74 9.31
CA GLN A 151 -10.05 -6.79 10.35
C GLN A 151 -9.46 -6.75 11.78
N SER A 152 -8.45 -5.91 12.01
CA SER A 152 -8.08 -5.47 13.37
C SER A 152 -8.26 -3.96 13.56
N ASN A 153 -9.23 -3.36 12.86
CA ASN A 153 -9.70 -1.99 13.13
C ASN A 153 -10.40 -1.83 14.51
N GLY A 154 -10.40 -2.86 15.36
CA GLY A 154 -10.89 -2.78 16.73
C GLY A 154 -10.01 -1.93 17.68
N VAL A 155 -8.74 -1.69 17.35
CA VAL A 155 -7.80 -0.96 18.22
C VAL A 155 -7.45 0.44 17.70
N VAL A 156 -7.50 0.66 16.37
CA VAL A 156 -7.13 1.95 15.76
C VAL A 156 -8.21 3.04 15.97
N GLY A 157 -9.48 2.67 16.12
CA GLY A 157 -10.59 3.62 16.30
C GLY A 157 -10.61 4.39 17.63
N TRP A 158 -9.91 3.90 18.66
CA TRP A 158 -9.96 4.51 20.01
C TRP A 158 -9.05 5.74 20.13
N TRP A 159 -7.91 5.78 19.43
CA TRP A 159 -6.95 6.89 19.50
C TRP A 159 -7.39 8.12 18.69
N VAL A 160 -8.06 7.89 17.55
CA VAL A 160 -8.66 8.96 16.73
C VAL A 160 -9.76 9.71 17.51
N SER A 161 -10.51 8.99 18.34
CA SER A 161 -11.57 9.57 19.18
C SER A 161 -11.00 10.49 20.29
N GLY A 162 -9.85 10.15 20.86
CA GLY A 162 -9.20 10.95 21.90
C GLY A 162 -8.71 12.32 21.41
N GLY A 163 -8.17 12.38 20.19
CA GLY A 163 -7.71 13.63 19.57
C GLY A 163 -8.84 14.62 19.30
N ILE A 164 -10.00 14.13 18.85
CA ILE A 164 -11.19 14.96 18.58
C ILE A 164 -11.77 15.53 19.89
N ILE A 165 -11.83 14.74 20.95
CA ILE A 165 -12.30 15.19 22.27
C ILE A 165 -11.36 16.27 22.83
N GLY A 166 -10.05 16.09 22.68
CA GLY A 166 -9.05 17.09 23.08
C GLY A 166 -9.19 18.41 22.33
N LEU A 167 -9.43 18.36 21.02
CA LEU A 167 -9.64 19.55 20.18
C LEU A 167 -10.91 20.31 20.56
N ILE A 168 -12.02 19.60 20.79
CA ILE A 168 -13.30 20.21 21.20
C ILE A 168 -13.16 20.87 22.57
N ALA A 169 -12.54 20.19 23.54
CA ALA A 169 -12.31 20.76 24.87
C ALA A 169 -11.44 22.03 24.81
N PHE A 170 -10.39 22.02 23.99
CA PHE A 170 -9.51 23.18 23.81
C PHE A 170 -10.23 24.37 23.16
N LEU A 171 -11.02 24.14 22.11
CA LEU A 171 -11.80 25.19 21.44
C LEU A 171 -12.85 25.82 22.37
N LEU A 172 -13.49 25.02 23.22
CA LEU A 172 -14.45 25.51 24.22
C LEU A 172 -13.77 26.39 25.29
N VAL A 173 -12.57 26.01 25.74
CA VAL A 173 -11.79 26.82 26.69
C VAL A 173 -11.32 28.13 26.05
N ALA A 174 -10.83 28.09 24.80
CA ALA A 174 -10.44 29.29 24.06
C ALA A 174 -11.64 30.25 23.88
N MET A 175 -12.81 29.73 23.53
CA MET A 175 -14.05 30.52 23.41
C MET A 175 -14.50 31.13 24.75
N LEU A 176 -14.34 30.40 25.85
CA LEU A 176 -14.66 30.90 27.21
C LEU A 176 -13.70 32.03 27.64
N LEU A 177 -12.43 31.97 27.24
CA LEU A 177 -11.44 33.02 27.54
C LEU A 177 -11.67 34.28 26.70
N LEU A 178 -12.15 34.13 25.46
CA LEU A 178 -12.53 35.25 24.58
C LEU A 178 -13.81 35.96 25.04
N THR A 179 -14.75 35.24 25.66
CA THR A 179 -16.02 35.82 26.15
C THR A 179 -15.89 36.49 27.53
N ARG A 180 -14.80 36.26 28.26
CA ARG A 180 -14.54 36.85 29.59
C ARG A 180 -13.91 38.25 29.59
N GLN A 181 -13.78 38.89 28.44
CA GLN A 181 -13.28 40.27 28.39
C GLN A 181 -14.29 41.20 29.11
N PRO A 182 -13.90 41.87 30.21
CA PRO A 182 -14.83 42.72 30.95
C PRO A 182 -15.23 43.91 30.10
N MET A 183 -16.54 44.12 29.92
CA MET A 183 -17.05 45.37 29.36
C MET A 183 -16.68 46.50 30.33
N THR A 184 -15.60 47.23 30.03
CA THR A 184 -15.31 48.48 30.73
C THR A 184 -16.44 49.44 30.40
N LYS A 185 -17.32 49.67 31.37
CA LYS A 185 -18.37 50.68 31.28
C LYS A 185 -17.72 52.02 30.92
N PHE A 186 -18.20 52.63 29.84
CA PHE A 186 -17.87 53.99 29.48
C PHE A 186 -18.58 54.92 30.48
N GLU A 187 -17.79 55.65 31.27
CA GLU A 187 -18.17 56.96 31.80
C GLU A 187 -17.30 58.02 31.13
#